data_AF-A0A523V2X8-F1
#
_entry.id   AF-A0A523V2X8-F1
#
_cell.length_a   1.000
_cell.length_b   1.000
_cell.length_c   1.000
_cell.angle_alpha   90.00
_cell.angle_beta   90.00
_cell.angle_gamma   90.00
#
_symmetry.space_group_name_H-M   'P 1'
#
loop_
_entity.id
_entity.type
_entity.pdbx_description
1 polymer ?
#
loop_
_entity_poly.entity_id
_entity_poly.type
_entity_poly.pdbx_seq_one_letter_code
_entity_poly.pdbx_strand_id
1 'polypeptide(L)'
;MWEKESRLGGQLVQAAIPPHKDRIAPLYKYLETQLQKLGVKVQPGKEATATAVAEFNPDAVVVATGIKPFLPDIPGLDKAQVVQTGDVLEGKVKVGDKVVIIGGELVGCETAEFLADQGKQVTVMRRGSEMATSVGPSNRAFFLSRLLDKGVTLLREVRYDGVSPEGVIITTKDGEKRTIEADTVVLAAGFVSDTALYKAIKDKVSEVYCVGDCVEPRTIRDAISEGFRTGQKI
;
A
#
# COMPACT_ATOMS: atom_id res chain seq x y z
N MET A 1 -10.29 -20.89 -1.33
CA MET A 1 -9.69 -19.54 -1.35
C MET A 1 -8.67 -19.47 -2.47
N TRP A 2 -8.78 -18.47 -3.36
CA TRP A 2 -7.85 -18.23 -4.46
C TRP A 2 -7.05 -16.96 -4.17
N GLU A 3 -5.74 -17.01 -4.40
CA GLU A 3 -4.81 -15.90 -4.21
C GLU A 3 -3.95 -15.79 -5.46
N LYS A 4 -3.87 -14.60 -6.06
CA LYS A 4 -3.15 -14.37 -7.31
C LYS A 4 -1.64 -14.49 -7.11
N GLU A 5 -1.14 -14.06 -5.95
CA GLU A 5 0.28 -14.12 -5.62
C GLU A 5 0.68 -15.55 -5.19
N SER A 6 1.98 -15.83 -5.20
CA SER A 6 2.51 -17.14 -4.78
C SER A 6 2.40 -17.42 -3.28
N ARG A 7 2.00 -16.43 -2.48
CA ARG A 7 1.87 -16.49 -1.03
C ARG A 7 0.64 -15.74 -0.53
N LEU A 8 0.18 -16.12 0.66
CA LEU A 8 -0.91 -15.44 1.34
C LEU A 8 -0.46 -14.14 2.02
N GLY A 9 -1.45 -13.36 2.45
CA GLY A 9 -1.30 -12.26 3.38
C GLY A 9 -1.43 -10.87 2.75
N GLY A 10 -1.36 -10.74 1.43
CA GLY A 10 -1.56 -9.46 0.73
C GLY A 10 -0.75 -8.32 1.35
N GLN A 11 -1.40 -7.18 1.59
CA GLN A 11 -0.75 -6.01 2.20
C GLN A 11 -0.28 -6.23 3.64
N LEU A 12 -0.81 -7.23 4.36
CA LEU A 12 -0.39 -7.50 5.73
C LEU A 12 1.08 -7.94 5.79
N VAL A 13 1.57 -8.60 4.72
CA VAL A 13 2.98 -8.95 4.58
C VAL A 13 3.83 -7.70 4.39
N GLN A 14 3.42 -6.80 3.49
CA GLN A 14 4.12 -5.52 3.25
C GLN A 14 4.15 -4.66 4.52
N ALA A 15 3.03 -4.57 5.22
CA ALA A 15 2.89 -3.80 6.45
C ALA A 15 3.78 -4.30 7.61
N ALA A 16 4.22 -5.56 7.56
CA ALA A 16 5.10 -6.15 8.56
C ALA A 16 6.59 -5.82 8.35
N ILE A 17 6.96 -5.23 7.21
CA ILE A 17 8.36 -4.99 6.82
C ILE A 17 8.95 -3.72 7.47
N PRO A 18 8.26 -2.56 7.51
CA PRO A 18 8.85 -1.37 8.08
C PRO A 18 9.28 -1.53 9.55
N PRO A 19 10.24 -0.72 10.03
CA PRO A 19 10.68 -0.75 11.42
C PRO A 19 9.53 -0.65 12.42
N HIS A 20 9.67 -1.36 13.55
CA HIS A 20 8.70 -1.36 14.66
C HIS A 20 7.33 -2.01 14.35
N LYS A 21 7.26 -2.85 13.31
CA LYS A 21 6.06 -3.61 12.91
C LYS A 21 6.11 -5.08 13.31
N ASP A 22 6.98 -5.46 14.25
CA ASP A 22 7.28 -6.85 14.62
C ASP A 22 6.06 -7.67 15.04
N ARG A 23 4.99 -6.99 15.50
CA ARG A 23 3.73 -7.63 15.91
C ARG A 23 2.81 -8.01 14.75
N ILE A 24 3.04 -7.52 13.54
CA ILE A 24 2.21 -7.83 12.37
C ILE A 24 2.56 -9.20 11.79
N ALA A 25 3.86 -9.57 11.76
CA ALA A 25 4.25 -10.86 11.20
C ALA A 25 3.64 -12.07 11.91
N PRO A 26 3.58 -12.12 13.26
CA PRO A 26 2.86 -13.18 13.97
C PRO A 26 1.38 -13.28 13.63
N LEU A 27 0.72 -12.15 13.30
CA LEU A 27 -0.71 -12.13 12.99
C LEU A 27 -1.01 -12.88 11.69
N TYR A 28 -0.31 -12.57 10.58
CA TYR A 28 -0.61 -13.29 9.33
C TYR A 28 -0.20 -14.77 9.40
N LYS A 29 0.91 -15.10 10.09
CA LYS A 29 1.32 -16.49 10.33
C LYS A 29 0.29 -17.27 11.14
N TYR A 30 -0.33 -16.62 12.14
CA TYR A 30 -1.44 -17.20 12.89
C TYR A 30 -2.62 -17.51 11.96
N LEU A 31 -3.04 -16.56 11.11
CA LEU A 31 -4.16 -16.75 10.18
C LEU A 31 -3.88 -17.89 9.17
N GLU A 32 -2.67 -17.95 8.61
CA GLU A 32 -2.25 -19.06 7.75
C GLU A 32 -2.35 -20.41 8.47
N THR A 33 -1.87 -20.48 9.71
CA THR A 33 -1.95 -21.69 10.54
C THR A 33 -3.41 -22.10 10.82
N GLN A 34 -4.30 -21.14 11.05
CA GLN A 34 -5.73 -21.44 11.25
C GLN A 34 -6.38 -21.99 9.98
N LEU A 35 -6.07 -21.42 8.80
CA LEU A 35 -6.57 -21.94 7.52
C LEU A 35 -6.15 -23.40 7.31
N GLN A 36 -4.90 -23.74 7.63
CA GLN A 36 -4.40 -25.11 7.55
C GLN A 36 -5.13 -26.04 8.53
N LYS A 37 -5.26 -25.65 9.80
CA LYS A 37 -5.95 -26.45 10.83
C LYS A 37 -7.42 -26.71 10.50
N LEU A 38 -8.08 -25.74 9.86
CA LEU A 38 -9.48 -25.84 9.43
C LEU A 38 -9.65 -26.59 8.09
N GLY A 39 -8.55 -27.01 7.45
CA GLY A 39 -8.60 -27.72 6.17
C GLY A 39 -9.08 -26.85 5.00
N VAL A 40 -8.96 -25.53 5.10
CA VAL A 40 -9.38 -24.63 4.01
C VAL A 40 -8.52 -24.86 2.77
N LYS A 41 -9.15 -25.17 1.64
CA LYS A 41 -8.45 -25.32 0.36
C LYS A 41 -7.97 -23.96 -0.14
N VAL A 42 -6.67 -23.72 -0.01
CA VAL A 42 -5.97 -22.53 -0.50
C VAL A 42 -5.28 -22.84 -1.82
N GLN A 43 -5.39 -21.93 -2.80
CA GLN A 43 -4.72 -22.02 -4.10
C GLN A 43 -3.95 -20.72 -4.39
N PRO A 44 -2.68 -20.60 -3.95
CA PRO A 44 -1.80 -19.50 -4.36
C PRO A 44 -1.46 -19.59 -5.85
N GLY A 45 -1.11 -18.46 -6.47
CA GLY A 45 -0.86 -18.37 -7.91
C GLY A 45 -2.12 -18.49 -8.78
N LYS A 46 -3.31 -18.46 -8.18
CA LYS A 46 -4.60 -18.55 -8.88
C LYS A 46 -5.34 -17.22 -8.79
N GLU A 47 -5.33 -16.47 -9.88
CA GLU A 47 -6.15 -15.27 -10.02
C GLU A 47 -7.63 -15.63 -10.20
N ALA A 48 -8.51 -14.92 -9.49
CA ALA A 48 -9.95 -15.05 -9.62
C ALA A 48 -10.46 -14.18 -10.78
N THR A 49 -10.87 -14.80 -11.88
CA THR A 49 -11.53 -14.11 -13.00
C THR A 49 -13.03 -14.38 -12.99
N ALA A 50 -13.83 -13.52 -13.61
CA ALA A 50 -15.28 -13.73 -13.71
C ALA A 50 -15.63 -15.08 -14.37
N THR A 51 -14.85 -15.50 -15.39
CA THR A 51 -14.99 -16.80 -16.05
C THR A 51 -14.67 -17.94 -15.09
N ALA A 52 -13.53 -17.90 -14.39
CA ALA A 52 -13.15 -18.95 -13.46
C ALA A 52 -14.15 -19.09 -12.29
N VAL A 53 -14.70 -17.98 -11.80
CA VAL A 53 -15.76 -17.98 -10.78
C VAL A 53 -17.03 -18.66 -11.32
N ALA A 54 -17.46 -18.33 -12.54
CA ALA A 54 -18.63 -18.94 -13.15
C ALA A 54 -18.45 -20.45 -13.38
N GLU A 55 -17.29 -20.88 -13.89
CA GLU A 55 -16.97 -22.30 -14.08
C GLU A 55 -16.90 -23.09 -12.78
N PHE A 56 -16.40 -22.47 -11.70
CA PHE A 56 -16.37 -23.08 -10.38
C PHE A 56 -17.76 -23.20 -9.76
N ASN A 57 -18.72 -22.37 -10.20
CA ASN A 57 -20.12 -22.37 -9.77
C ASN A 57 -20.31 -22.46 -8.25
N PRO A 58 -19.78 -21.49 -7.46
CA PRO A 58 -19.90 -21.50 -6.00
C PRO A 58 -21.30 -21.07 -5.54
N ASP A 59 -21.71 -21.56 -4.36
CA ASP A 59 -22.94 -21.11 -3.69
C ASP A 59 -22.88 -19.62 -3.29
N ALA A 60 -21.70 -19.18 -2.81
CA ALA A 60 -21.43 -17.80 -2.44
C ALA A 60 -19.99 -17.38 -2.80
N VAL A 61 -19.78 -16.09 -3.07
CA VAL A 61 -18.46 -15.51 -3.36
C VAL A 61 -18.15 -14.36 -2.40
N VAL A 62 -17.01 -14.44 -1.74
CA VAL A 62 -16.43 -13.34 -0.95
C VAL A 62 -15.26 -12.73 -1.72
N VAL A 63 -15.44 -11.52 -2.21
CA VAL A 63 -14.44 -10.72 -2.93
C VAL A 63 -13.65 -9.89 -1.90
N ALA A 64 -12.41 -10.31 -1.65
CA ALA A 64 -11.48 -9.65 -0.73
C ALA A 64 -10.22 -9.16 -1.49
N THR A 65 -10.42 -8.59 -2.69
CA THR A 65 -9.35 -8.17 -3.62
C THR A 65 -8.53 -6.96 -3.18
N GLY A 66 -8.91 -6.34 -2.06
CA GLY A 66 -8.17 -5.24 -1.46
C GLY A 66 -8.11 -4.01 -2.37
N ILE A 67 -6.91 -3.50 -2.61
CA ILE A 67 -6.67 -2.20 -3.22
C ILE A 67 -5.64 -2.24 -4.36
N LYS A 68 -5.66 -1.19 -5.16
CA LYS A 68 -4.64 -0.85 -6.14
C LYS A 68 -4.05 0.54 -5.87
N PRO A 69 -2.81 0.81 -6.30
CA PRO A 69 -2.21 2.14 -6.17
C PRO A 69 -3.07 3.25 -6.78
N PHE A 70 -3.15 4.38 -6.08
CA PHE A 70 -3.70 5.60 -6.66
C PHE A 70 -2.61 6.32 -7.45
N LEU A 71 -2.85 6.58 -8.74
CA LEU A 71 -1.97 7.37 -9.58
C LEU A 71 -2.47 8.83 -9.60
N PRO A 72 -1.79 9.75 -8.90
CA PRO A 72 -2.15 11.16 -8.95
C PRO A 72 -1.85 11.73 -10.33
N ASP A 73 -2.66 12.71 -10.75
CA ASP A 73 -2.37 13.50 -11.95
C ASP A 73 -1.14 14.39 -11.69
N ILE A 74 0.02 13.92 -12.15
CA ILE A 74 1.31 14.62 -12.12
C ILE A 74 1.93 14.43 -13.50
N PRO A 75 2.25 15.50 -14.24
CA PRO A 75 2.83 15.38 -15.58
C PRO A 75 4.09 14.50 -15.60
N GLY A 76 4.15 13.52 -16.50
CA GLY A 76 5.30 12.63 -16.67
C GLY A 76 5.39 11.46 -15.68
N LEU A 77 4.48 11.36 -14.71
CA LEU A 77 4.45 10.24 -13.75
C LEU A 77 4.22 8.88 -14.43
N ASP A 78 3.43 8.87 -15.50
CA ASP A 78 3.11 7.70 -16.33
C ASP A 78 4.30 7.20 -17.16
N LYS A 79 5.21 8.12 -17.52
CA LYS A 79 6.39 7.84 -18.37
C LYS A 79 7.65 7.61 -17.54
N ALA A 80 7.70 8.14 -16.33
CA ALA A 80 8.79 7.92 -15.40
C ALA A 80 8.72 6.50 -14.83
N GLN A 81 9.89 5.88 -14.60
CA GLN A 81 9.99 4.61 -13.89
C GLN A 81 9.76 4.83 -12.39
N VAL A 82 8.51 5.13 -12.01
CA VAL A 82 8.11 5.24 -10.60
C VAL A 82 7.82 3.85 -10.04
N VAL A 83 8.26 3.62 -8.81
CA VAL A 83 8.07 2.33 -8.12
C VAL A 83 7.07 2.48 -6.99
N GLN A 84 6.35 1.40 -6.68
CA GLN A 84 5.39 1.40 -5.57
C GLN A 84 6.08 1.07 -4.25
N THR A 85 5.56 1.64 -3.15
CA THR A 85 6.06 1.34 -1.79
C THR A 85 6.11 -0.16 -1.48
N GLY A 86 5.09 -0.92 -1.90
CA GLY A 86 5.05 -2.37 -1.71
C GLY A 86 6.24 -3.10 -2.36
N ASP A 87 6.58 -2.74 -3.60
CA ASP A 87 7.71 -3.36 -4.31
C ASP A 87 9.06 -2.99 -3.69
N VAL A 88 9.18 -1.76 -3.18
CA VAL A 88 10.36 -1.30 -2.44
C VAL A 88 10.53 -2.09 -1.14
N LEU A 89 9.48 -2.18 -0.34
CA LEU A 89 9.51 -2.90 0.95
C LEU A 89 9.80 -4.38 0.75
N GLU A 90 9.19 -5.01 -0.26
CA GLU A 90 9.42 -6.42 -0.57
C GLU A 90 10.77 -6.70 -1.26
N GLY A 91 11.55 -5.67 -1.60
CA GLY A 91 12.83 -5.82 -2.29
C GLY A 91 12.69 -6.32 -3.74
N LYS A 92 11.54 -6.13 -4.37
CA LYS A 92 11.27 -6.51 -5.77
C LYS A 92 11.95 -5.59 -6.77
N VAL A 93 12.32 -4.38 -6.35
CA VAL A 93 12.97 -3.36 -7.17
C VAL A 93 14.27 -2.90 -6.52
N LYS A 94 15.29 -2.65 -7.34
CA LYS A 94 16.54 -2.05 -6.88
C LYS A 94 16.34 -0.54 -6.72
N VAL A 95 16.59 -0.04 -5.52
CA VAL A 95 16.50 1.38 -5.19
C VAL A 95 17.89 2.01 -5.24
N GLY A 96 18.01 3.18 -5.89
CA GLY A 96 19.24 3.97 -5.96
C GLY A 96 19.62 4.59 -4.61
N ASP A 97 20.53 5.56 -4.61
CA ASP A 97 21.04 6.16 -3.36
C ASP A 97 20.24 7.40 -2.95
N LYS A 98 19.78 8.19 -3.92
CA LYS A 98 18.84 9.31 -3.72
C LYS A 98 17.41 8.85 -4.01
N VAL A 99 16.53 8.94 -3.02
CA VAL A 99 15.15 8.50 -3.12
C VAL A 99 14.19 9.64 -2.81
N VAL A 100 13.20 9.84 -3.68
CA VAL A 100 12.09 10.75 -3.43
C VAL A 100 10.81 9.95 -3.25
N ILE A 101 10.07 10.23 -2.19
CA ILE A 101 8.78 9.61 -1.90
C ILE A 101 7.66 10.65 -2.09
N ILE A 102 6.76 10.39 -3.04
CA ILE A 102 5.55 11.19 -3.26
C ILE A 102 4.44 10.64 -2.37
N GLY A 103 4.19 11.31 -1.24
CA GLY A 103 3.19 10.91 -0.26
C GLY A 103 3.77 10.86 1.16
N GLY A 104 3.34 11.80 2.00
CA GLY A 104 3.85 11.98 3.36
C GLY A 104 2.89 11.52 4.45
N GLU A 105 2.10 10.48 4.18
CA GLU A 105 1.30 9.78 5.20
C GLU A 105 2.08 8.57 5.76
N LEU A 106 1.44 7.80 6.64
CA LEU A 106 2.05 6.67 7.37
C LEU A 106 2.94 5.79 6.49
N VAL A 107 2.39 5.25 5.40
CA VAL A 107 3.10 4.29 4.52
C VAL A 107 4.35 4.93 3.88
N GLY A 108 4.24 6.18 3.42
CA GLY A 108 5.37 6.88 2.81
C GLY A 108 6.46 7.20 3.83
N CYS A 109 6.08 7.66 5.02
CA CYS A 109 7.02 7.92 6.10
C CYS A 109 7.69 6.64 6.64
N GLU A 110 6.97 5.52 6.74
CA GLU A 110 7.53 4.23 7.15
C GLU A 110 8.48 3.65 6.11
N THR A 111 8.15 3.80 4.82
CA THR A 111 9.05 3.44 3.72
C THR A 111 10.31 4.32 3.75
N ALA A 112 10.18 5.59 4.11
CA ALA A 112 11.33 6.48 4.27
C ALA A 112 12.26 6.01 5.39
N GLU A 113 11.70 5.62 6.53
CA GLU A 113 12.47 5.09 7.65
C GLU A 113 13.22 3.81 7.26
N PHE A 114 12.53 2.88 6.61
CA PHE A 114 13.09 1.62 6.13
C PHE A 114 14.29 1.83 5.18
N LEU A 115 14.18 2.79 4.26
CA LEU A 115 15.26 3.11 3.32
C LEU A 115 16.40 3.89 3.98
N ALA A 116 16.10 4.79 4.92
CA ALA A 116 17.12 5.51 5.66
C ALA A 116 17.98 4.56 6.52
N ASP A 117 17.37 3.52 7.10
CA ASP A 117 18.11 2.47 7.81
C ASP A 117 19.06 1.65 6.92
N GLN A 118 18.86 1.71 5.60
CA GLN A 118 19.76 1.13 4.60
C GLN A 118 20.78 2.13 4.05
N GLY A 119 20.89 3.31 4.66
CA GLY A 119 21.83 4.36 4.28
C GLY A 119 21.41 5.18 3.06
N LYS A 120 20.14 5.12 2.65
CA LYS A 120 19.63 5.89 1.50
C LYS A 120 19.34 7.33 1.89
N GLN A 121 19.56 8.26 0.96
CA GLN A 121 19.20 9.67 1.12
C GLN A 121 17.74 9.85 0.71
N VAL A 122 16.85 10.05 1.68
CA VAL A 122 15.41 10.06 1.42
C VAL A 122 14.80 11.45 1.60
N THR A 123 14.03 11.89 0.61
CA THR A 123 13.15 13.06 0.70
C THR A 123 11.69 12.62 0.59
N VAL A 124 10.89 12.90 1.61
CA VAL A 124 9.43 12.67 1.60
C VAL A 124 8.72 13.96 1.31
N MET A 125 7.80 13.93 0.35
CA MET A 125 7.06 15.10 -0.11
C MET A 125 5.55 14.91 0.02
N ARG A 126 4.82 16.00 0.31
CA ARG A 126 3.36 16.02 0.23
C ARG A 126 2.80 17.41 -0.05
N ARG A 127 1.57 17.43 -0.58
CA ARG A 127 0.78 18.67 -0.77
C ARG A 127 0.26 19.28 0.54
N GLY A 128 -0.01 18.46 1.55
CA GLY A 128 -0.55 18.93 2.84
C GLY A 128 0.49 19.61 3.73
N SER A 129 0.01 20.37 4.71
CA SER A 129 0.83 21.11 5.69
C SER A 129 1.38 20.27 6.84
N GLU A 130 1.02 18.99 6.90
CA GLU A 130 1.27 18.11 8.04
C GLU A 130 1.71 16.72 7.57
N MET A 131 2.75 16.12 8.15
CA MET A 131 3.22 14.76 7.80
C MET A 131 2.58 13.68 8.69
N ALA A 132 2.47 12.44 8.23
CA ALA A 132 2.05 11.28 9.01
C ALA A 132 0.77 11.51 9.86
N THR A 133 -0.27 12.08 9.25
CA THR A 133 -1.51 12.44 9.98
C THR A 133 -2.31 11.21 10.42
N SER A 134 -2.10 10.08 9.76
CA SER A 134 -2.67 8.78 10.19
C SER A 134 -1.99 8.16 11.41
N VAL A 135 -0.89 8.74 11.91
CA VAL A 135 -0.26 8.31 13.17
C VAL A 135 -0.97 8.95 14.35
N GLY A 136 -1.30 8.13 15.35
CA GLY A 136 -1.91 8.62 16.59
C GLY A 136 -1.11 9.76 17.23
N PRO A 137 -1.77 10.80 17.77
CA PRO A 137 -1.12 12.06 18.16
C PRO A 137 0.00 11.87 19.18
N SER A 138 -0.15 10.93 20.11
CA SER A 138 0.86 10.64 21.14
C SER A 138 2.19 10.13 20.57
N ASN A 139 2.16 9.46 19.42
CA ASN A 139 3.34 8.85 18.80
C ASN A 139 3.90 9.67 17.64
N ARG A 140 3.07 10.55 17.05
CA ARG A 140 3.41 11.25 15.81
C ARG A 140 4.65 12.13 15.92
N ALA A 141 4.78 12.88 17.02
CA ALA A 141 5.94 13.75 17.22
C ALA A 141 7.25 12.93 17.31
N PHE A 142 7.25 11.83 18.06
CA PHE A 142 8.41 10.94 18.18
C PHE A 142 8.75 10.26 16.85
N PHE A 143 7.73 9.84 16.10
CA PHE A 143 7.93 9.26 14.77
C PHE A 143 8.61 10.25 13.81
N LEU A 144 8.10 11.49 13.75
CA LEU A 144 8.69 12.52 12.88
C LEU A 144 10.10 12.92 13.33
N SER A 145 10.35 13.06 14.64
CA SER A 145 11.69 13.33 15.16
C SER A 145 12.68 12.26 14.73
N ARG A 146 12.29 10.98 14.84
CA ARG A 146 13.14 9.86 14.45
C ARG A 146 13.50 9.85 12.97
N LEU A 147 12.58 10.26 12.09
CA LEU A 147 12.88 10.43 10.67
C LEU A 147 13.93 11.52 10.44
N LEU A 148 13.79 12.66 11.12
CA LEU A 148 14.75 13.76 11.03
C LEU A 148 16.13 13.37 11.58
N ASP A 149 16.18 12.64 12.69
CA ASP A 149 17.42 12.13 13.28
C ASP A 149 18.16 11.15 12.34
N LYS A 150 17.40 10.44 11.49
CA LYS A 150 17.94 9.59 10.42
C LYS A 150 18.30 10.35 9.14
N GLY A 151 18.18 11.68 9.13
CA GLY A 151 18.51 12.53 7.98
C GLY A 151 17.44 12.55 6.88
N VAL A 152 16.23 12.05 7.14
CA VAL A 152 15.13 12.11 6.16
C VAL A 152 14.67 13.56 6.00
N THR A 153 14.64 14.05 4.76
CA THR A 153 14.13 15.39 4.45
C THR A 153 12.61 15.35 4.28
N LEU A 154 11.89 16.23 4.97
CA LEU A 154 10.43 16.31 4.92
C LEU A 154 9.97 17.63 4.26
N LEU A 155 9.42 17.54 3.04
CA LEU A 155 8.88 18.69 2.30
C LEU A 155 7.35 18.67 2.31
N ARG A 156 6.75 19.70 2.89
CA ARG A 156 5.30 19.89 3.01
C ARG A 156 4.87 20.99 2.06
N GLU A 157 3.56 21.05 1.79
CA GLU A 157 2.97 22.14 1.00
C GLU A 157 3.62 22.30 -0.39
N VAL A 158 4.05 21.19 -1.00
CA VAL A 158 4.63 21.21 -2.34
C VAL A 158 3.53 21.06 -3.40
N ARG A 159 3.66 21.79 -4.50
CA ARG A 159 2.94 21.49 -5.75
C ARG A 159 3.85 20.66 -6.65
N TYR A 160 3.37 19.52 -7.14
CA TYR A 160 4.10 18.72 -8.12
C TYR A 160 3.84 19.27 -9.53
N ASP A 161 4.88 19.74 -10.19
CA ASP A 161 4.81 20.30 -11.54
C ASP A 161 5.17 19.25 -12.61
N GLY A 162 5.87 18.18 -12.23
CA GLY A 162 6.12 17.04 -13.10
C GLY A 162 7.17 16.07 -12.55
N VAL A 163 7.35 14.95 -13.23
CA VAL A 163 8.41 13.98 -12.99
C VAL A 163 9.25 13.86 -14.26
N SER A 164 10.57 13.85 -14.10
CA SER A 164 11.55 13.70 -15.17
C SER A 164 12.58 12.63 -14.80
N PRO A 165 13.48 12.21 -15.72
CA PRO A 165 14.56 11.27 -15.40
C PRO A 165 15.49 11.74 -14.28
N GLU A 166 15.62 13.05 -14.08
CA GLU A 166 16.46 13.65 -13.03
C GLU A 166 15.80 13.64 -11.65
N GLY A 167 14.46 13.54 -11.57
CA GLY A 167 13.73 13.52 -10.30
C GLY A 167 12.34 14.16 -10.39
N VAL A 168 11.94 14.87 -9.34
CA VAL A 168 10.59 15.45 -9.23
C VAL A 168 10.66 16.98 -9.24
N ILE A 169 9.96 17.59 -10.19
CA ILE A 169 9.85 19.04 -10.34
C ILE A 169 8.72 19.52 -9.43
N ILE A 170 9.04 20.45 -8.53
CA ILE A 170 8.08 21.02 -7.57
C ILE A 170 8.10 22.54 -7.59
N THR A 171 6.98 23.13 -7.16
CA THR A 171 6.93 24.49 -6.62
C THR A 171 6.76 24.38 -5.10
N THR A 172 7.64 25.03 -4.32
CA THR A 172 7.56 25.07 -2.86
C THR A 172 6.44 25.99 -2.39
N LYS A 173 6.11 25.95 -1.09
CA LYS A 173 5.12 26.87 -0.49
C LYS A 173 5.45 28.35 -0.68
N ASP A 174 6.73 28.67 -0.84
CA ASP A 174 7.23 30.04 -1.01
C ASP A 174 7.23 30.45 -2.50
N GLY A 175 6.74 29.59 -3.40
CA GLY A 175 6.65 29.85 -4.84
C GLY A 175 7.92 29.53 -5.62
N GLU A 176 8.95 28.98 -4.98
CA GLU A 176 10.21 28.62 -5.64
C GLU A 176 10.02 27.33 -6.44
N LYS A 177 10.36 27.37 -7.73
CA LYS A 177 10.38 26.17 -8.58
C LYS A 177 11.77 25.53 -8.55
N ARG A 178 11.83 24.23 -8.23
CA ARG A 178 13.09 23.46 -8.23
C ARG A 178 12.85 21.98 -8.54
N THR A 179 13.92 21.31 -8.95
CA THR A 179 13.94 19.85 -9.13
C THR A 179 14.55 19.21 -7.90
N ILE A 180 13.84 18.24 -7.32
CA ILE A 180 14.39 17.36 -6.29
C ILE A 180 14.98 16.15 -7.00
N GLU A 181 16.31 16.09 -7.04
CA GLU A 181 17.04 15.00 -7.69
C GLU A 181 16.77 13.66 -7.02
N ALA A 182 16.56 12.62 -7.82
CA ALA A 182 16.37 11.26 -7.33
C ALA A 182 16.81 10.22 -8.34
N ASP A 183 17.48 9.17 -7.85
CA ASP A 183 17.72 7.95 -8.63
C ASP A 183 16.47 7.08 -8.67
N THR A 184 15.56 7.25 -7.69
CA THR A 184 14.33 6.48 -7.58
C THR A 184 13.20 7.34 -7.03
N VAL A 185 12.07 7.36 -7.74
CA VAL A 185 10.83 8.00 -7.30
C VAL A 185 9.86 6.92 -6.83
N VAL A 186 9.50 6.96 -5.55
CA VAL A 186 8.58 6.02 -4.90
C VAL A 186 7.21 6.68 -4.74
N LEU A 187 6.17 5.99 -5.20
CA LEU A 187 4.79 6.45 -5.08
C LEU A 187 4.14 5.92 -3.79
N ALA A 188 3.73 6.84 -2.92
CA ALA A 188 2.99 6.60 -1.69
C ALA A 188 1.74 7.50 -1.61
N ALA A 189 1.11 7.76 -2.76
CA ALA A 189 0.03 8.73 -2.90
C ALA A 189 -1.35 8.24 -2.39
N GLY A 190 -1.39 7.05 -1.78
CA GLY A 190 -2.61 6.39 -1.36
C GLY A 190 -3.06 5.32 -2.34
N PHE A 191 -4.27 4.83 -2.11
CA PHE A 191 -4.80 3.66 -2.79
C PHE A 191 -6.29 3.83 -3.08
N VAL A 192 -6.79 3.03 -4.02
CA VAL A 192 -8.22 2.94 -4.34
C VAL A 192 -8.66 1.48 -4.33
N SER A 193 -9.92 1.22 -3.97
CA SER A 193 -10.46 -0.13 -3.90
C SER A 193 -10.38 -0.87 -5.24
N ASP A 194 -9.96 -2.14 -5.21
CA ASP A 194 -10.01 -3.01 -6.37
C ASP A 194 -11.35 -3.73 -6.45
N THR A 195 -12.30 -3.09 -7.12
CA THR A 195 -13.70 -3.56 -7.26
C THR A 195 -13.99 -4.24 -8.59
N ALA A 196 -12.97 -4.50 -9.42
CA ALA A 196 -13.16 -4.98 -10.79
C ALA A 196 -13.89 -6.33 -10.83
N LEU A 197 -13.39 -7.31 -10.06
CA LEU A 197 -14.00 -8.64 -9.99
C LEU A 197 -15.42 -8.58 -9.41
N TYR A 198 -15.62 -7.88 -8.29
CA TYR A 198 -16.92 -7.72 -7.66
C TYR A 198 -17.97 -7.20 -8.64
N LYS A 199 -17.67 -6.11 -9.36
CA LYS A 199 -18.56 -5.54 -10.37
C LYS A 199 -18.85 -6.50 -11.52
N ALA A 200 -17.90 -7.35 -11.89
CA ALA A 200 -18.05 -8.29 -13.00
C ALA A 200 -18.95 -9.50 -12.67
N ILE A 201 -19.13 -9.83 -11.39
CA ILE A 201 -19.85 -11.05 -10.94
C ILE A 201 -21.09 -10.78 -10.08
N LYS A 202 -21.27 -9.59 -9.51
CA LYS A 202 -22.35 -9.29 -8.55
C LYS A 202 -23.77 -9.61 -9.05
N ASP A 203 -24.00 -9.57 -10.36
CA ASP A 203 -25.30 -9.84 -10.98
C ASP A 203 -25.35 -11.23 -11.66
N LYS A 204 -24.31 -12.06 -11.46
CA LYS A 204 -24.13 -13.37 -12.11
C LYS A 204 -24.04 -14.54 -11.12
N VAL A 205 -23.86 -14.26 -9.84
CA VAL A 205 -23.79 -15.24 -8.76
C VAL A 205 -24.82 -14.84 -7.71
N SER A 206 -25.52 -15.81 -7.15
CA SER A 206 -26.65 -15.58 -6.22
C SER A 206 -26.25 -14.79 -4.98
N GLU A 207 -25.08 -15.09 -4.41
CA GLU A 207 -24.57 -14.41 -3.22
C GLU A 207 -23.15 -13.92 -3.43
N VAL A 208 -22.97 -12.60 -3.46
CA VAL A 208 -21.66 -11.96 -3.62
C VAL A 208 -21.46 -10.88 -2.55
N TYR A 209 -20.35 -11.00 -1.82
CA TYR A 209 -19.94 -10.05 -0.80
C TYR A 209 -18.61 -9.41 -1.21
N CYS A 210 -18.46 -8.09 -1.07
CA CYS A 210 -17.16 -7.43 -1.12
C CYS A 210 -16.78 -7.05 0.32
N VAL A 211 -15.53 -7.34 0.71
CA VAL A 211 -15.04 -7.18 2.09
C VAL A 211 -13.62 -6.63 2.14
N GLY A 212 -13.28 -6.00 3.25
CA GLY A 212 -12.01 -5.34 3.50
C GLY A 212 -11.83 -4.11 2.62
N ASP A 213 -10.59 -3.89 2.16
CA ASP A 213 -10.27 -2.71 1.36
C ASP A 213 -10.90 -2.74 -0.04
N CYS A 214 -11.48 -3.87 -0.48
CA CYS A 214 -12.34 -3.94 -1.66
C CYS A 214 -13.55 -2.99 -1.51
N VAL A 215 -14.07 -2.83 -0.29
CA VAL A 215 -15.19 -1.92 -0.01
C VAL A 215 -14.67 -0.49 0.04
N GLU A 216 -13.72 -0.25 0.94
CA GLU A 216 -13.11 1.05 1.18
C GLU A 216 -11.74 0.84 1.84
N PRO A 217 -10.66 1.52 1.39
CA PRO A 217 -9.34 1.39 1.99
C PRO A 217 -9.33 1.90 3.44
N ARG A 218 -9.06 1.02 4.39
CA ARG A 218 -9.12 1.30 5.84
C ARG A 218 -7.95 0.61 6.57
N THR A 219 -8.13 0.27 7.84
CA THR A 219 -7.09 -0.37 8.65
C THR A 219 -7.17 -1.89 8.59
N ILE A 220 -6.07 -2.56 8.95
CA ILE A 220 -6.01 -4.03 9.14
C ILE A 220 -7.15 -4.51 10.06
N ARG A 221 -7.46 -3.74 11.12
CA ARG A 221 -8.53 -4.09 12.06
C ARG A 221 -9.90 -4.09 11.38
N ASP A 222 -10.17 -3.11 10.53
CA ASP A 222 -11.42 -2.99 9.81
C ASP A 222 -11.59 -4.15 8.82
N ALA A 223 -10.54 -4.48 8.08
CA ALA A 223 -10.54 -5.60 7.15
C ALA A 223 -10.80 -6.95 7.85
N ILE A 224 -10.12 -7.21 8.98
CA ILE A 224 -10.34 -8.43 9.77
C ILE A 224 -11.76 -8.47 10.34
N SER A 225 -12.24 -7.36 10.90
CA SER A 225 -13.58 -7.25 11.50
C SER A 225 -14.68 -7.50 10.47
N GLU A 226 -14.54 -6.96 9.26
CA GLU A 226 -15.50 -7.15 8.18
C GLU A 226 -15.48 -8.58 7.64
N GLY A 227 -14.28 -9.16 7.45
CA GLY A 227 -14.15 -10.58 7.09
C GLY A 227 -14.81 -11.51 8.12
N PHE A 228 -14.61 -11.25 9.42
CA PHE A 228 -15.24 -12.00 10.50
C PHE A 228 -16.77 -11.90 10.45
N ARG A 229 -17.32 -10.68 10.34
CA ARG A 229 -18.77 -10.46 10.29
C ARG A 229 -19.41 -11.10 9.07
N THR A 230 -18.78 -11.05 7.92
CA THR A 230 -19.28 -11.72 6.71
C THR A 230 -19.24 -13.24 6.88
N GLY A 231 -18.17 -13.79 7.45
CA GLY A 231 -18.08 -15.22 7.75
C GLY A 231 -19.10 -15.73 8.77
N GLN A 232 -19.71 -14.86 9.59
CA GLN A 232 -20.83 -15.23 10.48
C GLN A 232 -22.20 -15.19 9.80
N LYS A 233 -22.31 -14.55 8.63
CA LYS A 233 -23.58 -14.39 7.90
C LYS A 233 -23.84 -15.52 6.90
N ILE A 234 -22.76 -16.12 6.40
CA ILE A 234 -22.75 -17.25 5.45
C ILE A 234 -22.78 -18.55 6.26
#